data_AF-X5S8H0-F1
#
_entry.id   AF-X5S8H0-F1
#
_cell.length_a   1.000
_cell.length_b   1.000
_cell.length_c   1.000
_cell.angle_alpha   90.00
_cell.angle_beta   90.00
_cell.angle_gamma   90.00
#
_symmetry.space_group_name_H-M   'P 1'
#
loop_
_entity.id
_entity.type
_entity.pdbx_description
1 polymer ?
#
loop_
_entity_poly.entity_id
_entity_poly.type
_entity_poly.pdbx_seq_one_letter_code
_entity_poly.pdbx_strand_id
1 'polypeptide(L)'
;MAASDHAAAQGKPSFDCAKAASVAEKAICADPTLAQADAEVAKNYAALLKRLDAHAGKALRDDQSDFIAYRDQIAGFNENTPKDQQTFDLGEFLHDRATFLGGIRNPADGGLIGTWSSVRGSVDIKAVGGGKVEISEEVVSNPVSGSGSCEIDGTVEKRNTLRLVDTDDNDNPTGFVFTFRRNGDALVVEQSGAGKDGRSEPLSCGANGHADGTFFLSEKQ
;
A
#
# COMPACT_ATOMS: atom_id res chain seq x y z
N MET A 1 7.23 -30.83 38.54
CA MET A 1 6.89 -29.54 37.91
C MET A 1 8.02 -29.23 36.93
N ALA A 2 7.78 -29.42 35.63
CA ALA A 2 8.74 -29.01 34.62
C ALA A 2 8.49 -27.52 34.34
N ALA A 3 9.50 -26.68 34.59
CA ALA A 3 9.49 -25.30 34.13
C ALA A 3 9.67 -25.35 32.60
N SER A 4 8.66 -24.88 31.88
CA SER A 4 8.76 -24.65 30.45
C SER A 4 9.58 -23.39 30.23
N ASP A 5 10.89 -23.55 30.07
CA ASP A 5 11.77 -22.55 29.47
C ASP A 5 11.42 -22.41 27.98
N HIS A 6 10.34 -21.69 27.67
CA HIS A 6 10.26 -20.99 26.39
C HIS A 6 11.00 -19.67 26.59
N ALA A 7 12.32 -19.73 26.48
CA ALA A 7 13.09 -18.57 26.09
C ALA A 7 12.52 -18.11 24.75
N ALA A 8 11.61 -17.11 24.78
CA ALA A 8 11.25 -16.36 23.60
C ALA A 8 12.57 -15.95 22.97
N ALA A 9 12.85 -16.48 21.77
CA ALA A 9 13.98 -16.00 21.00
C ALA A 9 13.83 -14.49 20.95
N GLN A 10 14.71 -13.77 21.64
CA GLN A 10 14.67 -12.32 21.73
C GLN A 10 14.65 -11.84 20.28
N GLY A 11 13.48 -11.41 19.80
CA GLY A 11 13.28 -11.02 18.42
C GLY A 11 14.29 -9.93 18.14
N LYS A 12 15.29 -10.22 17.31
CA LYS A 12 16.24 -9.20 16.90
C LYS A 12 15.61 -8.50 15.70
N PRO A 13 15.50 -7.16 15.70
CA PRO A 13 14.99 -6.48 14.53
C PRO A 13 15.93 -6.67 13.34
N SER A 14 15.46 -6.28 12.16
CA SER A 14 16.18 -6.40 10.90
C SER A 14 17.42 -5.50 10.79
N PHE A 15 17.66 -4.65 11.79
CA PHE A 15 18.78 -3.70 11.88
C PHE A 15 19.57 -3.84 13.19
N ASP A 16 20.68 -3.12 13.28
CA ASP A 16 21.53 -3.08 14.47
C ASP A 16 21.01 -2.04 15.46
N CYS A 17 20.50 -2.48 16.61
CA CYS A 17 19.99 -1.58 17.65
C CYS A 17 21.03 -0.59 18.18
N ALA A 18 22.33 -0.89 18.09
CA ALA A 18 23.37 0.07 18.46
C ALA A 18 23.44 1.27 17.49
N LYS A 19 22.82 1.17 16.32
CA LYS A 19 22.77 2.20 15.27
C LYS A 19 21.39 2.84 15.12
N ALA A 20 20.43 2.47 15.96
CA ALA A 20 19.07 3.03 15.94
C ALA A 20 19.11 4.56 16.08
N ALA A 21 18.60 5.26 15.09
CA ALA A 21 18.56 6.71 15.00
C ALA A 21 17.15 7.26 15.20
N SER A 22 16.15 6.65 14.53
CA SER A 22 14.75 7.14 14.57
C SER A 22 14.03 6.75 15.87
N VAL A 23 12.95 7.45 16.19
CA VAL A 23 12.08 7.11 17.33
C VAL A 23 11.50 5.70 17.14
N ALA A 24 11.09 5.35 15.92
CA ALA A 24 10.60 4.02 15.60
C ALA A 24 11.68 2.95 15.83
N GLU A 25 12.90 3.15 15.36
CA GLU A 25 13.99 2.18 15.55
C GLU A 25 14.30 1.94 17.02
N LYS A 26 14.30 3.00 17.84
CA LYS A 26 14.49 2.90 19.28
C LYS A 26 13.33 2.16 19.95
N ALA A 27 12.09 2.45 19.57
CA ALA A 27 10.91 1.76 20.08
C ALA A 27 10.94 0.26 19.73
N ILE A 28 11.26 -0.07 18.47
CA ILE A 28 11.43 -1.43 17.98
C ILE A 28 12.50 -2.17 18.77
N CYS A 29 13.64 -1.53 19.05
CA CYS A 29 14.72 -2.14 19.84
C CYS A 29 14.39 -2.34 21.32
N ALA A 30 13.45 -1.56 21.87
CA ALA A 30 13.06 -1.64 23.27
C ALA A 30 11.95 -2.68 23.53
N ASP A 31 11.21 -3.11 22.50
CA ASP A 31 10.10 -4.07 22.60
C ASP A 31 10.36 -5.31 21.73
N PRO A 32 10.57 -6.50 22.34
CA PRO A 32 10.79 -7.74 21.59
C PRO A 32 9.67 -8.10 20.59
N THR A 33 8.43 -7.68 20.85
CA THR A 33 7.28 -7.92 19.97
C THR A 33 7.39 -7.09 18.70
N LEU A 34 7.73 -5.81 18.84
CA LEU A 34 7.97 -4.91 17.70
C LEU A 34 9.19 -5.35 16.90
N ALA A 35 10.25 -5.80 17.59
CA ALA A 35 11.44 -6.33 16.94
C ALA A 35 11.15 -7.59 16.11
N GLN A 36 10.29 -8.48 16.60
CA GLN A 36 9.85 -9.63 15.83
C GLN A 36 9.03 -9.20 14.60
N ALA A 37 8.09 -8.27 14.75
CA ALA A 37 7.28 -7.79 13.63
C ALA A 37 8.16 -7.13 12.53
N ASP A 38 9.13 -6.30 12.92
CA ASP A 38 10.11 -5.71 11.99
C ASP A 38 10.93 -6.79 11.26
N ALA A 39 11.39 -7.82 11.97
CA ALA A 39 12.10 -8.94 11.35
C ALA A 39 11.24 -9.72 10.35
N GLU A 40 9.94 -9.87 10.63
CA GLU A 40 8.97 -10.51 9.73
C GLU A 40 8.73 -9.67 8.46
N VAL A 41 8.58 -8.35 8.59
CA VAL A 41 8.52 -7.41 7.45
C VAL A 41 9.76 -7.59 6.57
N ALA A 42 10.95 -7.53 7.16
CA ALA A 42 12.20 -7.63 6.40
C ALA A 42 12.37 -8.98 5.70
N LYS A 43 11.98 -10.08 6.37
CA LYS A 43 12.00 -11.43 5.80
C LYS A 43 11.09 -11.51 4.57
N ASN A 44 9.86 -11.04 4.67
CA ASN A 44 8.88 -11.11 3.58
C ASN A 44 9.28 -10.19 2.41
N TYR A 45 9.75 -8.98 2.71
CA TYR A 45 10.30 -8.04 1.73
C TYR A 45 11.47 -8.65 0.93
N ALA A 46 12.44 -9.25 1.62
CA ALA A 46 13.59 -9.89 0.98
C ALA A 46 13.19 -11.11 0.13
N ALA A 47 12.16 -11.85 0.54
CA ALA A 47 11.63 -12.96 -0.25
C ALA A 47 10.95 -12.46 -1.54
N LEU A 48 10.17 -11.39 -1.46
CA LEU A 48 9.50 -10.80 -2.63
C LEU A 48 10.48 -10.23 -3.65
N LEU A 49 11.53 -9.52 -3.21
CA LEU A 49 12.54 -8.97 -4.13
C LEU A 49 13.27 -10.05 -4.95
N LYS A 50 13.30 -11.30 -4.49
CA LYS A 50 13.88 -12.42 -5.23
C LYS A 50 12.94 -13.01 -6.27
N ARG A 51 11.64 -12.73 -6.17
CA ARG A 51 10.58 -13.38 -6.94
C ARG A 51 9.93 -12.45 -7.96
N LEU A 52 9.80 -11.16 -7.63
CA LEU A 52 9.28 -10.15 -8.55
C LEU A 52 10.29 -9.83 -9.64
N ASP A 53 9.80 -9.45 -10.82
CA ASP A 53 10.65 -8.90 -11.86
C ASP A 53 11.30 -7.55 -11.47
N ALA A 54 12.17 -7.04 -12.33
CA ALA A 54 12.94 -5.83 -12.06
C ALA A 54 12.09 -4.56 -11.90
N HIS A 55 10.98 -4.45 -12.64
CA HIS A 55 10.08 -3.28 -12.58
C HIS A 55 9.29 -3.29 -11.28
N ALA A 56 8.63 -4.41 -10.97
CA ALA A 56 7.90 -4.59 -9.72
C ALA A 56 8.84 -4.54 -8.51
N GLY A 57 10.07 -5.08 -8.62
CA GLY A 57 11.08 -4.98 -7.58
C GLY A 57 11.56 -3.55 -7.32
N LYS A 58 11.58 -2.67 -8.33
CA LYS A 58 11.81 -1.23 -8.11
C LYS A 58 10.63 -0.60 -7.37
N ALA A 59 9.41 -0.84 -7.84
CA ALA A 59 8.22 -0.31 -7.19
C ALA A 59 8.12 -0.77 -5.73
N LEU A 60 8.52 -2.01 -5.42
CA LEU A 60 8.49 -2.53 -4.05
C LEU A 60 9.51 -1.82 -3.15
N ARG A 61 10.66 -1.39 -3.68
CA ARG A 61 11.62 -0.55 -2.93
C ARG A 61 11.05 0.81 -2.61
N ASP A 62 10.37 1.44 -3.58
CA ASP A 62 9.74 2.74 -3.40
C ASP A 62 8.60 2.63 -2.35
N ASP A 63 7.73 1.64 -2.49
CA ASP A 63 6.64 1.33 -1.55
C ASP A 63 7.15 0.97 -0.13
N GLN A 64 8.29 0.27 -0.02
CA GLN A 64 8.93 0.01 1.27
C GLN A 64 9.55 1.27 1.88
N SER A 65 10.05 2.20 1.06
CA SER A 65 10.56 3.50 1.54
C SER A 65 9.43 4.33 2.14
N ASP A 66 8.27 4.37 1.48
CA ASP A 66 7.08 5.07 1.98
C ASP A 66 6.60 4.44 3.30
N PHE A 67 6.54 3.11 3.38
CA PHE A 67 6.25 2.41 4.63
C PHE A 67 7.18 2.82 5.78
N ILE A 68 8.50 2.94 5.53
CA ILE A 68 9.46 3.36 6.55
C ILE A 68 9.19 4.81 7.01
N ALA A 69 8.86 5.70 6.08
CA ALA A 69 8.50 7.07 6.40
C ALA A 69 7.24 7.14 7.29
N TYR A 70 6.20 6.37 6.96
CA TYR A 70 4.97 6.29 7.75
C TYR A 70 5.19 5.66 9.13
N ARG A 71 6.00 4.59 9.20
CA ARG A 71 6.43 3.97 10.45
C ARG A 71 7.08 4.98 11.39
N ASP A 72 7.98 5.80 10.85
CA ASP A 72 8.69 6.83 11.62
C ASP A 72 7.74 7.97 12.06
N GLN A 73 6.76 8.34 11.23
CA GLN A 73 5.71 9.30 11.61
C GLN A 73 4.82 8.78 12.74
N ILE A 74 4.34 7.54 12.65
CA ILE A 74 3.54 6.88 13.70
C ILE A 74 4.30 6.89 15.03
N ALA A 75 5.57 6.46 15.01
CA ALA A 75 6.39 6.45 16.22
C ALA A 75 6.62 7.87 16.78
N GLY A 76 6.75 8.88 15.92
CA GLY A 76 6.86 10.28 16.32
C GLY A 76 5.59 10.81 17.00
N PHE A 77 4.41 10.50 16.47
CA PHE A 77 3.14 10.88 17.11
C PHE A 77 2.92 10.18 18.46
N ASN A 78 3.44 8.97 18.59
CA ASN A 78 3.34 8.19 19.81
C ASN A 78 4.44 8.53 20.82
N GLU A 79 5.39 9.41 20.49
CA GLU A 79 6.49 9.76 21.38
C GLU A 79 5.95 10.39 22.68
N ASN A 80 6.22 9.75 23.82
CA ASN A 80 5.70 10.11 25.14
C ASN A 80 4.17 9.95 25.32
N THR A 81 3.49 9.29 24.38
CA THR A 81 2.06 8.96 24.49
C THR A 81 1.90 7.55 25.08
N PRO A 82 1.17 7.37 26.20
CA PRO A 82 0.87 6.05 26.75
C PRO A 82 0.17 5.15 25.73
N LYS A 83 0.51 3.85 25.71
CA LYS A 83 0.03 2.90 24.68
C LYS A 83 -1.50 2.83 24.57
N ASP A 84 -2.21 2.94 25.68
CA ASP A 84 -3.68 2.97 25.74
C ASP A 84 -4.31 4.25 25.18
N GLN A 85 -3.50 5.26 24.84
CA GLN A 85 -3.92 6.53 24.26
C GLN A 85 -3.42 6.72 22.82
N GLN A 86 -2.64 5.77 22.28
CA GLN A 86 -2.14 5.84 20.91
C GLN A 86 -3.28 5.56 19.93
N THR A 87 -3.47 6.46 18.96
CA THR A 87 -4.49 6.29 17.90
C THR A 87 -3.98 5.41 16.75
N PHE A 88 -2.66 5.33 16.57
CA PHE A 88 -2.01 4.49 15.57
C PHE A 88 -1.04 3.55 16.27
N ASP A 89 -1.34 2.26 16.33
CA ASP A 89 -0.44 1.29 16.96
C ASP A 89 0.69 0.93 15.99
N LEU A 90 1.94 1.19 16.40
CA LEU A 90 3.12 0.87 15.61
C LEU A 90 3.26 -0.63 15.35
N GLY A 91 2.88 -1.47 16.31
CA GLY A 91 2.94 -2.92 16.19
C GLY A 91 1.94 -3.47 15.18
N GLU A 92 0.70 -2.96 15.20
CA GLU A 92 -0.33 -3.25 14.20
C GLU A 92 0.15 -2.85 12.81
N PHE A 93 0.70 -1.64 12.64
CA PHE A 93 1.24 -1.19 11.36
C PHE A 93 2.38 -2.08 10.81
N LEU A 94 3.29 -2.55 11.67
CA LEU A 94 4.34 -3.50 11.28
C LEU A 94 3.74 -4.87 10.89
N HIS A 95 2.75 -5.35 11.65
CA HIS A 95 2.10 -6.63 11.40
C HIS A 95 1.33 -6.62 10.08
N ASP A 96 0.52 -5.59 9.83
CA ASP A 96 -0.24 -5.42 8.59
C ASP A 96 0.68 -5.39 7.39
N ARG A 97 1.82 -4.70 7.50
CA ARG A 97 2.85 -4.72 6.47
C ARG A 97 3.41 -6.11 6.23
N ALA A 98 3.75 -6.86 7.29
CA ALA A 98 4.27 -8.22 7.15
C ALA A 98 3.25 -9.12 6.45
N THR A 99 1.97 -9.02 6.83
CA THR A 99 0.84 -9.74 6.22
C THR A 99 0.66 -9.36 4.75
N PHE A 100 0.64 -8.07 4.42
CA PHE A 100 0.58 -7.58 3.05
C PHE A 100 1.71 -8.16 2.18
N LEU A 101 2.97 -8.05 2.63
CA LEU A 101 4.12 -8.58 1.90
C LEU A 101 4.05 -10.11 1.75
N GLY A 102 3.57 -10.83 2.76
CA GLY A 102 3.36 -12.28 2.68
C GLY A 102 2.22 -12.69 1.72
N GLY A 103 1.23 -11.80 1.54
CA GLY A 103 0.06 -11.98 0.69
C GLY A 103 0.27 -11.63 -0.78
N ILE A 104 1.33 -10.89 -1.14
CA ILE A 104 1.63 -10.57 -2.54
C ILE A 104 1.85 -11.87 -3.35
N ARG A 105 1.31 -11.93 -4.57
CA ARG A 105 1.41 -13.04 -5.51
C ARG A 105 2.03 -12.56 -6.84
N ASN A 106 2.73 -13.44 -7.54
CA ASN A 106 3.05 -13.18 -8.95
C ASN A 106 1.79 -13.44 -9.77
N PRO A 107 1.42 -12.54 -10.67
CA PRO A 107 0.28 -12.77 -11.55
C PRO A 107 0.55 -13.95 -12.48
N ALA A 108 -0.44 -14.84 -12.61
CA ALA A 108 -0.32 -16.04 -13.45
C ALA A 108 -0.41 -15.72 -14.96
N ASP A 109 -0.98 -14.56 -15.30
CA ASP A 109 -1.12 -14.07 -16.66
C ASP A 109 -0.96 -12.53 -16.72
N GLY A 110 -1.08 -11.99 -17.93
CA GLY A 110 -1.07 -10.54 -18.20
C GLY A 110 -2.40 -9.83 -17.92
N GLY A 111 -3.34 -10.50 -17.26
CA GLY A 111 -4.64 -9.96 -16.89
C GLY A 111 -4.56 -8.89 -15.81
N LEU A 112 -5.68 -8.16 -15.67
CA LEU A 112 -5.84 -7.08 -14.70
C LEU A 112 -6.84 -7.42 -13.59
N ILE A 113 -7.61 -8.50 -13.73
CA ILE A 113 -8.62 -8.89 -12.73
C ILE A 113 -7.92 -9.37 -11.46
N GLY A 114 -8.30 -8.81 -10.33
CA GLY A 114 -7.71 -9.09 -9.02
C GLY A 114 -7.78 -7.88 -8.09
N THR A 115 -7.30 -8.09 -6.87
CA THR A 115 -7.05 -7.03 -5.89
C THR A 115 -5.57 -6.67 -5.96
N TRP A 116 -5.28 -5.39 -6.18
CA TRP A 116 -3.94 -4.86 -6.32
C TRP A 116 -3.70 -3.85 -5.22
N SER A 117 -2.73 -4.09 -4.34
CA SER A 117 -2.54 -3.26 -3.15
C SER A 117 -1.12 -2.67 -3.08
N SER A 118 -1.00 -1.57 -2.35
CA SER A 118 0.24 -0.89 -1.97
C SER A 118 0.12 -0.43 -0.52
N VAL A 119 1.17 0.19 0.04
CA VAL A 119 1.10 0.83 1.36
C VAL A 119 0.08 1.98 1.42
N ARG A 120 -0.30 2.53 0.26
CA ARG A 120 -1.21 3.69 0.15
C ARG A 120 -2.67 3.31 -0.05
N GLY A 121 -2.99 2.04 -0.29
CA GLY A 121 -4.36 1.61 -0.60
C GLY A 121 -4.42 0.54 -1.67
N SER A 122 -5.56 0.42 -2.34
CA SER A 122 -5.85 -0.71 -3.23
C SER A 122 -6.68 -0.36 -4.46
N VAL A 123 -6.57 -1.22 -5.47
CA VAL A 123 -7.38 -1.24 -6.69
C VAL A 123 -7.98 -2.65 -6.83
N ASP A 124 -9.31 -2.75 -6.78
CA ASP A 124 -10.10 -3.92 -7.11
C ASP A 124 -10.55 -3.87 -8.57
N ILE A 125 -10.25 -4.90 -9.36
CA ILE A 125 -10.72 -5.03 -10.74
C ILE A 125 -11.50 -6.35 -10.88
N LYS A 126 -12.80 -6.28 -11.20
CA LYS A 126 -13.73 -7.42 -11.23
C LYS A 126 -14.40 -7.54 -12.59
N ALA A 127 -14.63 -8.76 -13.08
CA ALA A 127 -15.40 -8.96 -14.30
C ALA A 127 -16.91 -8.83 -14.03
N VAL A 128 -17.62 -8.03 -14.84
CA VAL A 128 -19.05 -7.72 -14.64
C VAL A 128 -19.88 -8.03 -15.89
N GLY A 129 -19.73 -9.25 -16.42
CA GLY A 129 -20.50 -9.72 -17.58
C GLY A 129 -20.24 -8.93 -18.88
N GLY A 130 -20.78 -9.40 -20.00
CA GLY A 130 -20.78 -8.63 -21.27
C GLY A 130 -19.41 -8.19 -21.81
N GLY A 131 -18.30 -8.79 -21.36
CA GLY A 131 -16.96 -8.36 -21.73
C GLY A 131 -16.46 -7.11 -21.00
N LYS A 132 -17.10 -6.72 -19.89
CA LYS A 132 -16.76 -5.55 -19.08
C LYS A 132 -16.05 -5.90 -17.78
N VAL A 133 -15.36 -4.91 -17.21
CA VAL A 133 -14.80 -4.96 -15.86
C VAL A 133 -15.22 -3.73 -15.07
N GLU A 134 -15.49 -3.94 -13.79
CA GLU A 134 -15.68 -2.91 -12.78
C GLU A 134 -14.34 -2.66 -12.08
N ILE A 135 -14.03 -1.40 -11.86
CA ILE A 135 -12.82 -0.92 -11.19
C ILE A 135 -13.30 -0.17 -9.95
N SER A 136 -12.64 -0.41 -8.82
CA SER A 136 -12.80 0.35 -7.59
C SER A 136 -11.41 0.58 -7.03
N GLU A 137 -11.03 1.83 -6.82
CA GLU A 137 -9.74 2.23 -6.24
C GLU A 137 -10.00 3.11 -5.02
N GLU A 138 -9.30 2.81 -3.95
CA GLU A 138 -9.29 3.58 -2.71
C GLU A 138 -7.83 3.75 -2.29
N VAL A 139 -7.31 4.97 -2.38
CA VAL A 139 -5.94 5.30 -2.05
C VAL A 139 -5.84 6.60 -1.28
N VAL A 140 -4.78 6.74 -0.49
CA VAL A 140 -4.44 7.96 0.24
C VAL A 140 -3.00 8.37 -0.04
N SER A 141 -2.74 9.68 -0.01
CA SER A 141 -1.38 10.19 -0.16
C SER A 141 -0.52 9.89 1.06
N ASN A 142 -1.13 9.84 2.25
CA ASN A 142 -0.47 9.40 3.48
C ASN A 142 -1.48 8.67 4.40
N PRO A 143 -1.29 7.37 4.70
CA PRO A 143 -2.20 6.58 5.52
C PRO A 143 -2.19 6.97 7.00
N VAL A 144 -1.15 7.63 7.49
CA VAL A 144 -1.06 8.08 8.88
C VAL A 144 -1.91 9.34 9.11
N SER A 145 -1.90 10.27 8.17
CA SER A 145 -2.72 11.49 8.26
C SER A 145 -4.11 11.34 7.61
N GLY A 146 -4.31 10.32 6.78
CA GLY A 146 -5.52 10.17 5.95
C GLY A 146 -5.65 11.26 4.87
N SER A 147 -4.58 12.00 4.57
CA SER A 147 -4.64 13.15 3.66
C SER A 147 -4.57 12.72 2.19
N GLY A 148 -5.23 13.50 1.33
CA GLY A 148 -5.18 13.33 -0.12
C GLY A 148 -5.73 11.97 -0.56
N SER A 149 -6.96 11.67 -0.13
CA SER A 149 -7.68 10.46 -0.54
C SER A 149 -8.14 10.57 -2.00
N CYS A 150 -8.19 9.44 -2.69
CA CYS A 150 -8.90 9.27 -3.94
C CYS A 150 -9.78 8.03 -3.85
N GLU A 151 -11.03 8.18 -4.26
CA GLU A 151 -12.01 7.13 -4.39
C GLU A 151 -12.54 7.15 -5.82
N ILE A 152 -12.19 6.13 -6.59
CA ILE A 152 -12.52 6.03 -8.01
C ILE A 152 -13.28 4.75 -8.23
N ASP A 153 -14.41 4.83 -8.90
CA ASP A 153 -15.16 3.66 -9.33
C ASP A 153 -15.69 3.82 -10.74
N GLY A 154 -15.91 2.68 -11.41
CA GLY A 154 -16.58 2.69 -12.70
C GLY A 154 -16.43 1.39 -13.48
N THR A 155 -17.21 1.29 -14.56
CA THR A 155 -17.23 0.12 -15.43
C THR A 155 -16.70 0.46 -16.82
N VAL A 156 -15.78 -0.37 -17.32
CA VAL A 156 -15.15 -0.19 -18.64
C VAL A 156 -15.13 -1.51 -19.43
N GLU A 157 -14.96 -1.40 -20.75
CA GLU A 157 -14.73 -2.58 -21.59
C GLU A 157 -13.41 -3.28 -21.22
N LYS A 158 -13.44 -4.61 -21.11
CA LYS A 158 -12.26 -5.41 -20.77
C LYS A 158 -11.21 -5.29 -21.89
N ARG A 159 -10.03 -4.77 -21.53
CA ARG A 159 -8.87 -4.64 -22.41
C ARG A 159 -7.59 -4.90 -21.61
N ASN A 160 -6.44 -5.01 -22.31
CA ASN A 160 -5.12 -5.11 -21.67
C ASN A 160 -4.68 -3.78 -21.03
N THR A 161 -5.34 -2.68 -21.40
CA THR A 161 -5.20 -1.36 -20.80
C THR A 161 -6.59 -0.82 -20.60
N LEU A 162 -6.96 -0.57 -19.36
CA LEU A 162 -8.26 0.00 -19.00
C LEU A 162 -8.11 1.51 -18.95
N ARG A 163 -9.16 2.21 -19.37
CA ARG A 163 -9.22 3.68 -19.32
C ARG A 163 -10.57 4.05 -18.72
N LEU A 164 -10.55 4.59 -17.51
CA LEU A 164 -11.72 5.09 -16.81
C LEU A 164 -11.70 6.62 -16.88
N VAL A 165 -12.81 7.20 -17.32
CA VAL A 165 -12.98 8.66 -17.38
C VAL A 165 -13.59 9.10 -16.06
N ASP A 166 -12.97 10.07 -15.41
CA ASP A 166 -13.49 10.70 -14.20
C ASP A 166 -14.78 11.47 -14.52
N THR A 167 -15.80 11.30 -13.69
CA THR A 167 -17.12 11.92 -13.87
C THR A 167 -17.56 12.67 -12.61
N ASP A 168 -18.38 13.71 -12.79
CA ASP A 168 -19.06 14.37 -11.68
C ASP A 168 -20.30 13.57 -11.22
N ASP A 169 -20.99 14.09 -10.19
CA ASP A 169 -22.21 13.48 -9.63
C ASP A 169 -23.37 13.31 -10.64
N ASN A 170 -23.26 13.88 -11.84
CA ASN A 170 -24.25 13.79 -12.91
C ASN A 170 -23.72 12.99 -14.12
N ASP A 171 -22.70 12.16 -13.93
CA ASP A 171 -22.03 11.35 -14.95
C ASP A 171 -21.36 12.17 -16.08
N ASN A 172 -21.10 13.47 -15.87
CA ASN A 172 -20.42 14.27 -16.88
C ASN A 172 -18.90 14.11 -16.77
N PRO A 173 -18.18 13.88 -17.89
CA PRO A 173 -16.72 13.79 -17.85
C PRO A 173 -16.07 15.06 -17.33
N THR A 174 -15.24 14.95 -16.29
CA THR A 174 -14.52 16.09 -15.67
C THR A 174 -13.32 16.55 -16.51
N GLY A 175 -12.80 15.67 -17.36
CA GLY A 175 -11.60 15.87 -18.16
C GLY A 175 -10.38 15.05 -17.70
N PHE A 176 -10.47 14.41 -16.53
CA PHE A 176 -9.45 13.48 -16.05
C PHE A 176 -9.71 12.05 -16.54
N VAL A 177 -8.63 11.28 -16.69
CA VAL A 177 -8.67 9.88 -17.10
C VAL A 177 -7.64 9.09 -16.31
N PHE A 178 -8.11 7.97 -15.73
CA PHE A 178 -7.29 6.99 -15.05
C PHE A 178 -7.01 5.81 -15.98
N THR A 179 -5.74 5.48 -16.17
CA THR A 179 -5.27 4.40 -17.04
C THR A 179 -4.66 3.29 -16.20
N PHE A 180 -5.19 2.07 -16.34
CA PHE A 180 -4.74 0.90 -15.60
C PHE A 180 -4.08 -0.07 -16.57
N ARG A 181 -2.83 -0.44 -16.30
CA ARG A 181 -2.07 -1.36 -17.16
C ARG A 181 -1.07 -2.17 -16.37
N ARG A 182 -0.68 -3.32 -16.91
CA ARG A 182 0.45 -4.09 -16.37
C ARG A 182 1.77 -3.44 -16.74
N ASN A 183 2.72 -3.49 -15.81
CA ASN A 183 4.13 -3.28 -16.07
C ASN A 183 4.90 -4.39 -15.34
N GLY A 184 5.19 -5.47 -16.07
CA GLY A 184 5.69 -6.68 -15.43
C GLY A 184 4.68 -7.26 -14.45
N ASP A 185 5.14 -7.68 -13.27
CA ASP A 185 4.37 -8.27 -12.18
C ASP A 185 3.44 -7.26 -11.45
N ALA A 186 3.51 -5.98 -11.77
CA ALA A 186 2.74 -4.92 -11.11
C ALA A 186 1.59 -4.37 -11.98
N LEU A 187 0.61 -3.78 -11.32
CA LEU A 187 -0.38 -2.87 -11.90
C LEU A 187 0.14 -1.43 -11.76
N VAL A 188 0.06 -0.66 -12.82
CA VAL A 188 0.36 0.78 -12.82
C VAL A 188 -0.94 1.53 -13.11
N VAL A 189 -1.23 2.51 -12.27
CA VAL A 189 -2.30 3.49 -12.45
C VAL A 189 -1.66 4.82 -12.81
N GLU A 190 -2.14 5.41 -13.91
CA GLU A 190 -1.73 6.72 -14.39
C GLU A 190 -2.95 7.63 -14.48
N GLN A 191 -2.90 8.78 -13.82
CA GLN A 191 -3.82 9.89 -13.92
C GLN A 191 -3.34 10.84 -15.00
N SER A 192 -4.25 11.25 -15.87
CA SER A 192 -3.94 12.17 -16.96
C SER A 192 -5.13 13.08 -17.26
N GLY A 193 -4.88 14.10 -18.09
CA GLY A 193 -5.90 15.08 -18.47
C GLY A 193 -5.81 16.37 -17.66
N ALA A 194 -6.79 17.24 -17.88
CA ALA A 194 -6.93 18.51 -17.18
C ALA A 194 -8.42 18.78 -16.97
N GLY A 195 -8.78 19.35 -15.82
CA GLY A 195 -10.17 19.64 -15.49
C GLY A 195 -10.77 20.65 -16.48
N LYS A 196 -11.98 20.37 -16.98
CA LYS A 196 -12.70 21.26 -17.91
C LYS A 196 -12.94 22.68 -17.35
N ASP A 197 -12.97 22.80 -16.02
CA ASP A 197 -13.17 24.07 -15.32
C ASP A 197 -11.84 24.70 -14.80
N GLY A 198 -10.70 24.26 -15.34
CA GLY A 198 -9.38 24.71 -14.89
C GLY A 198 -8.91 24.08 -13.57
N ARG A 199 -9.59 23.03 -13.09
CA ARG A 199 -9.16 22.25 -11.92
C ARG A 199 -7.87 21.51 -12.21
N SER A 200 -6.98 21.50 -11.22
CA SER A 200 -5.71 20.77 -11.23
C SER A 200 -5.85 19.31 -10.76
N GLU A 201 -6.96 18.97 -10.09
CA GLU A 201 -7.18 17.67 -9.44
C GLU A 201 -8.55 17.08 -9.86
N PRO A 202 -8.65 15.74 -9.99
CA PRO A 202 -9.93 15.04 -10.24
C PRO A 202 -10.94 15.25 -9.13
N LEU A 203 -12.23 15.14 -9.43
CA LEU A 203 -13.28 15.21 -8.41
C LEU A 203 -13.27 14.00 -7.47
N SER A 204 -12.94 12.84 -8.01
CA SER A 204 -12.71 11.60 -7.25
C SER A 204 -11.54 11.69 -6.28
N CYS A 205 -10.75 12.77 -6.30
CA CYS A 205 -9.64 12.98 -5.39
C CYS A 205 -9.90 14.20 -4.49
N GLY A 206 -9.74 14.02 -3.18
CA GLY A 206 -9.66 15.11 -2.22
C GLY A 206 -8.40 15.96 -2.44
N ALA A 207 -8.28 17.07 -1.71
CA ALA A 207 -7.18 18.01 -1.88
C ALA A 207 -5.79 17.34 -1.78
N ASN A 208 -4.95 17.54 -2.79
CA ASN A 208 -3.63 16.90 -2.97
C ASN A 208 -3.66 15.37 -3.17
N GLY A 209 -4.85 14.79 -3.37
CA GLY A 209 -5.02 13.39 -3.70
C GLY A 209 -4.61 13.09 -5.13
N HIS A 210 -4.03 11.91 -5.33
CA HIS A 210 -3.68 11.42 -6.66
C HIS A 210 -3.84 9.89 -6.70
N ALA A 211 -4.43 9.42 -7.80
CA ALA A 211 -4.64 8.00 -8.08
C ALA A 211 -3.36 7.28 -8.53
N ASP A 212 -2.39 8.06 -9.03
CA ASP A 212 -1.16 7.51 -9.61
C ASP A 212 -0.42 6.61 -8.63
N GLY A 213 -0.06 5.42 -9.10
CA GLY A 213 0.58 4.45 -8.23
C GLY A 213 1.00 3.17 -8.93
N THR A 214 1.80 2.38 -8.22
CA THR A 214 2.10 1.01 -8.61
C THR A 214 1.64 0.07 -7.50
N PHE A 215 0.93 -0.97 -7.88
CA PHE A 215 0.24 -1.88 -6.98
C PHE A 215 0.61 -3.33 -7.28
N PHE A 216 0.55 -4.18 -6.27
CA PHE A 216 0.95 -5.58 -6.34
C PHE A 216 -0.28 -6.46 -6.18
N LEU A 217 -0.38 -7.52 -7.00
CA LEU A 217 -1.46 -8.49 -6.85
C LEU A 217 -1.37 -9.11 -5.46
N SER A 218 -2.43 -8.96 -4.67
CA SER A 218 -2.51 -9.48 -3.31
C SER A 218 -3.83 -10.23 -3.12
N GLU A 219 -3.85 -11.07 -2.09
CA GLU A 219 -5.12 -11.59 -1.60
C GLU A 219 -5.92 -10.46 -0.96
N LYS A 220 -7.24 -10.49 -1.11
CA LYS A 220 -8.12 -9.53 -0.42
C LYS A 220 -7.99 -9.79 1.08
N GLN A 221 -7.54 -8.76 1.82
CA GLN A 221 -7.49 -8.79 3.28
C GLN A 221 -8.91 -8.75 3.87
#